data_AF-A0A426Z4M0-F1
#
_entry.id   AF-A0A426Z4M0-F1
#
_cell.length_a   1.000
_cell.length_b   1.000
_cell.length_c   1.000
_cell.angle_alpha   90.00
_cell.angle_beta   90.00
_cell.angle_gamma   90.00
#
_symmetry.space_group_name_H-M   'P 1'
#
loop_
_entity.id
_entity.type
_entity.pdbx_description
1 polymer ?
#
loop_
_entity_poly.entity_id
_entity_poly.type
_entity_poly.pdbx_seq_one_letter_code
_entity_poly.pdbx_strand_id
1 'polypeptide(L)'
;MPAAALSSSLLLPPTAKLLKPPSVPIRTLSRRPVPAPLSARSRLLGHFPIRAAVHINKETPENERPGTCLPFADGPDSPAPIRVRFEKMIREVQDEVCAALEAADDVGKFREDVWSRPGGGGGISRVLQDGAVWEKAGVNVSVVYGVMPPEAYRAAKGETEIGCGDSAVNAGPVPFFAAGISSVRATIPSKYADFGTSDNE
;
A
#
# COMPACT_ATOMS: atom_id res chain seq x y z
N MET A 1 64.96 -28.99 -0.35
CA MET A 1 64.93 -29.96 0.77
C MET A 1 64.90 -29.17 2.07
N PRO A 2 64.16 -29.60 3.13
CA PRO A 2 63.11 -30.62 3.25
C PRO A 2 61.70 -29.96 3.42
N ALA A 3 60.52 -30.53 3.15
CA ALA A 3 59.94 -31.89 3.26
C ALA A 3 59.57 -32.33 4.69
N ALA A 4 58.31 -32.14 5.09
CA ALA A 4 57.60 -32.89 6.14
C ALA A 4 56.08 -32.65 5.94
N ALA A 5 55.29 -33.58 5.40
CA ALA A 5 54.78 -34.83 5.95
C ALA A 5 53.45 -34.68 6.73
N LEU A 6 52.38 -34.90 5.96
CA LEU A 6 51.07 -35.51 6.25
C LEU A 6 50.75 -35.99 7.68
N SER A 7 49.55 -35.66 8.16
CA SER A 7 48.68 -36.63 8.85
C SER A 7 47.21 -36.19 8.82
N SER A 8 46.44 -36.81 7.93
CA SER A 8 44.97 -36.75 7.91
C SER A 8 44.42 -37.72 8.94
N SER A 9 43.65 -37.23 9.92
CA SER A 9 42.82 -38.07 10.78
C SER A 9 41.35 -37.75 10.53
N LEU A 10 40.68 -38.69 9.88
CA LEU A 10 39.23 -38.73 9.64
C LEU A 10 38.53 -38.99 10.98
N LEU A 11 37.74 -38.02 11.47
CA LEU A 11 36.85 -38.22 12.60
C LEU A 11 35.46 -38.63 12.07
N LEU A 12 35.06 -39.87 12.33
CA LEU A 12 33.70 -40.37 12.11
C LEU A 12 32.70 -39.67 13.06
N PRO A 13 31.44 -39.43 12.62
CA PRO A 13 30.38 -38.98 13.51
C PRO A 13 29.82 -40.14 14.36
N PRO A 14 29.44 -39.90 15.63
CA PRO A 14 28.86 -40.92 16.50
C PRO A 14 27.39 -41.22 16.17
N THR A 15 27.10 -42.52 16.09
CA THR A 15 25.81 -43.16 15.82
C THR A 15 24.71 -42.80 16.82
N ALA A 16 23.51 -42.57 16.29
CA ALA A 16 22.28 -42.23 17.00
C ALA A 16 21.89 -43.25 18.09
N LYS A 17 21.56 -42.75 19.29
CA LYS A 17 20.82 -43.50 20.32
C LYS A 17 19.32 -43.27 20.13
N LEU A 18 18.64 -44.33 19.71
CA LEU A 18 17.19 -44.40 19.50
C LEU A 18 16.47 -44.37 20.86
N LEU A 19 15.87 -43.23 21.22
CA LEU A 19 15.02 -43.08 22.40
C LEU A 19 13.64 -43.71 22.13
N LYS A 20 13.24 -44.60 23.04
CA LYS A 20 11.98 -45.34 23.03
C LYS A 20 10.81 -44.40 23.38
N PRO A 21 9.74 -44.32 22.57
CA PRO A 21 8.60 -43.46 22.87
C PRO A 21 7.74 -44.04 24.02
N PRO A 22 7.12 -43.19 24.85
CA PRO A 22 6.29 -43.62 25.97
C PRO A 22 4.93 -44.18 25.52
N SER A 23 4.52 -45.27 26.17
CA SER A 23 3.24 -45.96 26.00
C SER A 23 2.07 -45.09 26.49
N VAL A 24 1.27 -44.54 25.58
CA VAL A 24 0.03 -43.84 25.91
C VAL A 24 -1.16 -44.80 25.73
N PRO A 25 -2.08 -44.95 26.71
CA PRO A 25 -3.22 -45.85 26.58
C PRO A 25 -4.23 -45.33 25.54
N ILE A 26 -4.63 -46.20 24.62
CA ILE A 26 -5.64 -45.96 23.60
C ILE A 26 -7.01 -45.87 24.28
N ARG A 27 -7.55 -44.66 24.38
CA ARG A 27 -8.92 -44.41 24.85
C ARG A 27 -9.86 -44.62 23.67
N THR A 28 -10.66 -45.68 23.73
CA THR A 28 -11.70 -46.03 22.76
C THR A 28 -12.68 -44.86 22.58
N LEU A 29 -12.74 -44.30 21.38
CA LEU A 29 -13.70 -43.25 21.00
C LEU A 29 -15.12 -43.84 20.99
N SER A 30 -15.88 -43.59 22.04
CA SER A 30 -17.33 -43.77 22.05
C SER A 30 -17.95 -42.80 21.04
N ARG A 31 -18.57 -43.34 19.99
CA ARG A 31 -19.31 -42.61 18.97
C ARG A 31 -20.42 -41.80 19.65
N ARG A 32 -20.22 -40.48 19.75
CA ARG A 32 -21.32 -39.56 20.06
C ARG A 32 -22.24 -39.46 18.84
N PRO A 33 -23.58 -39.52 19.00
CA PRO A 33 -24.51 -39.34 17.90
C PRO A 33 -24.42 -37.90 17.35
N VAL A 34 -24.44 -37.79 16.03
CA VAL A 34 -24.42 -36.54 15.26
C VAL A 34 -25.74 -35.79 15.49
N PRO A 35 -25.74 -34.51 15.90
CA PRO A 35 -26.96 -33.72 15.92
C PRO A 35 -27.36 -33.31 14.50
N ALA A 36 -28.66 -33.38 14.21
CA ALA A 36 -29.27 -33.05 12.93
C ALA A 36 -29.01 -31.58 12.48
N PRO A 37 -29.02 -31.29 11.16
CA PRO A 37 -28.77 -29.94 10.67
C PRO A 37 -29.91 -29.00 11.06
N LEU A 38 -29.57 -27.92 11.76
CA LEU A 38 -30.48 -26.83 12.06
C LEU A 38 -30.85 -26.10 10.75
N SER A 39 -32.14 -26.06 10.48
CA SER A 39 -32.78 -25.31 9.40
C SER A 39 -32.25 -23.87 9.33
N ALA A 40 -31.73 -23.50 8.16
CA ALA A 40 -31.26 -22.17 7.85
C ALA A 40 -32.43 -21.18 7.89
N ARG A 41 -32.60 -20.50 9.03
CA ARG A 41 -33.38 -19.26 9.06
C ARG A 41 -32.58 -18.18 8.35
N SER A 42 -33.00 -17.86 7.13
CA SER A 42 -32.62 -16.66 6.40
C SER A 42 -32.89 -15.45 7.28
N ARG A 43 -31.85 -14.95 7.97
CA ARG A 43 -31.86 -13.58 8.47
C ARG A 43 -31.59 -12.73 7.24
N LEU A 44 -32.59 -11.97 6.83
CA LEU A 44 -32.39 -10.79 6.02
C LEU A 44 -31.33 -9.95 6.74
N LEU A 45 -30.08 -10.08 6.30
CA LEU A 45 -29.02 -9.15 6.67
C LEU A 45 -29.47 -7.83 6.07
N GLY A 46 -30.04 -6.99 6.93
CA GLY A 46 -30.25 -5.60 6.63
C GLY A 46 -28.95 -5.07 6.04
N HIS A 47 -29.09 -4.46 4.86
CA HIS A 47 -28.03 -3.76 4.18
C HIS A 47 -27.51 -2.69 5.15
N PHE A 48 -26.49 -3.01 5.94
CA PHE A 48 -25.75 -2.01 6.69
C PHE A 48 -24.91 -1.28 5.64
N PRO A 49 -25.23 -0.01 5.31
CA PRO A 49 -24.33 0.73 4.46
C PRO A 49 -23.04 0.91 5.26
N ILE A 50 -21.96 0.29 4.80
CA ILE A 50 -20.61 0.71 5.19
C ILE A 50 -20.44 2.10 4.59
N ARG A 51 -20.94 3.12 5.29
CA ARG A 51 -20.76 4.50 4.91
C ARG A 51 -19.53 5.02 5.65
N ALA A 52 -18.36 4.53 5.25
CA ALA A 52 -17.09 5.18 5.56
C ALA A 52 -17.00 6.48 4.72
N ALA A 53 -17.87 7.45 5.04
CA ALA A 53 -17.83 8.76 4.43
C ALA A 53 -16.87 9.63 5.26
N VAL A 54 -15.57 9.37 5.12
CA VAL A 54 -14.59 10.43 5.36
C VAL A 54 -14.97 11.54 4.39
N HIS A 55 -15.47 12.66 4.93
CA HIS A 55 -15.86 13.80 4.14
C HIS A 55 -14.58 14.42 3.57
N ILE A 56 -14.17 13.96 2.38
CA ILE A 56 -13.06 14.55 1.65
C ILE A 56 -13.53 15.94 1.25
N ASN A 57 -13.00 16.97 1.92
CA ASN A 57 -13.24 18.36 1.54
C ASN A 57 -12.87 18.56 0.07
N LYS A 58 -13.65 19.39 -0.63
CA LYS A 58 -13.44 19.68 -2.05
C LYS A 58 -12.01 20.22 -2.25
N GLU A 59 -11.29 19.56 -3.15
CA GLU A 59 -9.93 19.94 -3.54
C GLU A 59 -9.95 21.31 -4.22
N THR A 60 -8.90 22.09 -4.00
CA THR A 60 -8.67 23.36 -4.68
C THR A 60 -7.59 23.13 -5.73
N PRO A 61 -7.89 23.30 -7.03
CA PRO A 61 -6.88 23.20 -8.07
C PRO A 61 -5.88 24.35 -7.91
N GLU A 62 -4.59 24.03 -8.00
CA GLU A 62 -3.50 24.99 -8.01
C GLU A 62 -2.92 25.09 -9.41
N ASN A 63 -2.56 26.31 -9.82
CA ASN A 63 -2.09 26.56 -11.18
C ASN A 63 -0.59 26.25 -11.35
N GLU A 64 0.16 26.15 -10.25
CA GLU A 64 1.61 25.97 -10.26
C GLU A 64 2.02 24.87 -9.28
N ARG A 65 3.02 24.08 -9.66
CA ARG A 65 3.59 23.00 -8.82
C ARG A 65 4.28 23.62 -7.60
N PRO A 66 3.79 23.40 -6.37
CA PRO A 66 4.45 23.93 -5.18
C PRO A 66 5.81 23.26 -4.98
N GLY A 67 6.76 23.98 -4.40
CA GLY A 67 8.09 23.46 -4.08
C GLY A 67 8.04 22.28 -3.10
N THR A 68 7.05 22.27 -2.21
CA THR A 68 6.79 21.19 -1.25
C THR A 68 5.29 21.16 -0.90
N CYS A 69 4.73 19.98 -0.70
CA CYS A 69 3.35 19.76 -0.26
C CYS A 69 3.22 19.59 1.26
N LEU A 70 4.29 19.81 2.04
CA LEU A 70 4.30 19.77 3.50
C LEU A 70 3.94 21.14 4.10
N PRO A 71 3.42 21.18 5.33
CA PRO A 71 3.25 22.45 6.03
C PRO A 71 4.61 23.04 6.37
N PHE A 72 4.73 24.37 6.35
CA PHE A 72 5.96 25.12 6.69
C PHE A 72 6.41 24.97 8.16
N ALA A 73 5.78 24.10 8.94
CA ALA A 73 5.90 24.06 10.39
C ALA A 73 6.59 22.77 10.87
N ASP A 74 7.85 22.59 10.53
CA ASP A 74 8.76 21.77 11.32
C ASP A 74 9.81 22.73 11.93
N GLY A 75 9.89 22.79 13.25
CA GLY A 75 10.78 23.70 13.98
C GLY A 75 12.27 23.49 13.62
N PRO A 76 13.13 24.49 13.88
CA PRO A 76 14.49 24.57 13.35
C PRO A 76 15.46 23.45 13.78
N ASP A 77 15.09 22.60 14.74
CA ASP A 77 16.01 21.65 15.40
C ASP A 77 15.80 20.18 15.02
N SER A 78 15.05 19.86 13.95
CA SER A 78 14.82 18.48 13.51
C SER A 78 15.61 18.15 12.22
N PRO A 79 16.47 17.11 12.19
CA PRO A 79 17.14 16.70 10.96
C PRO A 79 16.07 16.40 9.91
N ALA A 80 16.12 17.06 8.74
CA ALA A 80 15.06 17.10 7.72
C ALA A 80 14.14 15.88 7.86
N PRO A 81 12.96 16.04 8.49
CA PRO A 81 12.21 14.92 9.03
C PRO A 81 11.97 13.90 7.93
N ILE A 82 11.87 12.62 8.28
CA ILE A 82 11.63 11.52 7.31
C ILE A 82 10.55 11.87 6.28
N ARG A 83 9.57 12.70 6.67
CA ARG A 83 8.52 13.29 5.84
C ARG A 83 9.05 14.10 4.65
N VAL A 84 10.00 15.02 4.87
CA VAL A 84 10.63 15.84 3.83
C VAL A 84 11.41 14.97 2.85
N ARG A 85 12.19 14.02 3.37
CA ARG A 85 12.97 13.11 2.53
C ARG A 85 12.08 12.19 1.70
N PHE A 86 11.03 11.67 2.32
CA PHE A 86 10.07 10.78 1.67
C PHE A 86 9.26 11.52 0.62
N GLU A 87 8.80 12.75 0.91
CA GLU A 87 8.12 13.62 -0.06
C GLU A 87 9.00 13.88 -1.29
N LYS A 88 10.26 14.27 -1.07
CA LYS A 88 11.21 14.49 -2.17
C LYS A 88 11.38 13.23 -3.02
N MET A 89 11.60 12.09 -2.38
CA MET A 89 11.79 10.80 -3.06
C MET A 89 10.57 10.42 -3.91
N ILE A 90 9.34 10.49 -3.40
CA ILE A 90 8.16 10.10 -4.19
C ILE A 90 7.90 11.04 -5.36
N ARG A 91 8.30 12.32 -5.27
CA ARG A 91 8.20 13.29 -6.37
C ARG A 91 9.24 13.02 -7.46
N GLU A 92 10.47 12.72 -7.07
CA GLU A 92 11.52 12.29 -8.01
C GLU A 92 11.09 11.02 -8.76
N VAL A 93 10.53 10.03 -8.04
CA VAL A 93 10.00 8.81 -8.68
C VAL A 93 8.84 9.12 -9.63
N GLN A 94 7.95 10.06 -9.30
CA GLN A 94 6.88 10.47 -10.23
C GLN A 94 7.46 11.09 -11.52
N ASP A 95 8.48 11.93 -11.39
CA ASP A 95 9.17 12.55 -12.52
C ASP A 95 9.85 11.48 -13.40
N GLU A 96 10.57 10.52 -12.80
CA GLU A 96 11.22 9.42 -13.50
C GLU A 96 10.23 8.50 -14.24
N VAL A 97 9.16 8.08 -13.56
CA VAL A 97 8.15 7.19 -14.14
C VAL A 97 7.40 7.88 -15.27
N CYS A 98 7.06 9.17 -15.13
CA CYS A 98 6.43 9.93 -16.20
C CYS A 98 7.35 10.06 -17.42
N ALA A 99 8.62 10.41 -17.21
CA ALA A 99 9.59 10.50 -18.31
C ALA A 99 9.77 9.17 -19.05
N ALA A 100 9.83 8.05 -18.32
CA ALA A 100 9.93 6.71 -18.91
C ALA A 100 8.67 6.32 -19.70
N LEU A 101 7.48 6.71 -19.23
CA LEU A 101 6.22 6.44 -19.92
C LEU A 101 6.05 7.29 -21.18
N GLU A 102 6.45 8.57 -21.15
CA GLU A 102 6.45 9.44 -22.34
C GLU A 102 7.46 8.97 -23.38
N ALA A 103 8.67 8.60 -22.97
CA ALA A 103 9.69 8.06 -23.88
C ALA A 103 9.31 6.72 -24.52
N ALA A 104 8.40 5.96 -23.89
CA ALA A 104 7.87 4.73 -24.47
C ALA A 104 6.70 4.96 -25.44
N ASP A 105 6.04 6.12 -25.37
CA ASP A 105 4.85 6.46 -26.14
C ASP A 105 5.15 7.33 -27.36
N ASP A 106 6.18 8.18 -27.27
CA ASP A 106 6.63 9.18 -28.26
C ASP A 106 5.59 10.24 -28.69
N VAL A 107 4.29 10.03 -28.38
CA VAL A 107 3.17 10.91 -28.77
C VAL A 107 2.48 11.53 -27.56
N GLY A 108 2.04 10.70 -26.60
CA GLY A 108 1.30 11.15 -25.43
C GLY A 108 2.19 11.93 -24.45
N LYS A 109 1.65 13.01 -23.90
CA LYS A 109 2.29 13.79 -22.83
C LYS A 109 1.42 13.81 -21.59
N PHE A 110 2.05 13.80 -20.42
CA PHE A 110 1.33 13.97 -19.17
C PHE A 110 0.79 15.39 -19.04
N ARG A 111 -0.49 15.49 -18.67
CA ARG A 111 -1.08 16.70 -18.12
C ARG A 111 -0.96 16.64 -16.62
N GLU A 112 -0.41 17.70 -16.03
CA GLU A 112 -0.22 17.83 -14.60
C GLU A 112 -1.36 18.65 -14.00
N ASP A 113 -2.03 18.06 -13.01
CA ASP A 113 -3.06 18.70 -12.20
C ASP A 113 -2.58 18.75 -10.75
N VAL A 114 -2.25 19.96 -10.29
CA VAL A 114 -1.82 20.22 -8.92
C VAL A 114 -3.04 20.61 -8.09
N TRP A 115 -3.11 20.13 -6.86
CA TRP A 115 -4.22 20.45 -5.99
C TRP A 115 -3.81 20.47 -4.52
N SER A 116 -4.54 21.25 -3.73
CA SER A 116 -4.42 21.32 -2.28
C SER A 116 -5.77 21.18 -1.60
N ARG A 117 -5.74 20.95 -0.28
CA ARG A 117 -6.95 20.83 0.54
C ARG A 117 -6.89 21.77 1.75
N PRO A 118 -8.00 22.44 2.10
CA PRO A 118 -8.04 23.33 3.25
C PRO A 118 -7.82 22.60 4.59
N GLY A 119 -8.12 21.29 4.63
CA GLY A 119 -7.87 20.43 5.79
C GLY A 119 -6.40 20.01 6.00
N GLY A 120 -5.49 20.51 5.15
CA GLY A 120 -4.09 20.11 5.13
C GLY A 120 -3.80 19.06 4.07
N GLY A 121 -2.68 19.25 3.37
CA GLY A 121 -2.21 18.37 2.32
C GLY A 121 -2.50 18.86 0.90
N GLY A 122 -2.05 18.04 -0.04
CA GLY A 122 -2.18 18.28 -1.47
C GLY A 122 -1.58 17.12 -2.25
N GLY A 123 -1.49 17.30 -3.55
CA GLY A 123 -0.96 16.28 -4.44
C GLY A 123 -0.74 16.81 -5.84
N ILE A 124 -0.12 15.95 -6.64
CA ILE A 124 0.16 16.18 -8.05
C ILE A 124 -0.36 14.95 -8.77
N SER A 125 -1.41 15.12 -9.56
CA SER A 125 -1.94 14.09 -10.42
C SER A 125 -1.41 14.29 -11.83
N ARG A 126 -0.85 13.26 -12.45
CA ARG A 126 -0.40 13.31 -13.84
C ARG A 126 -1.14 12.30 -14.66
N VAL A 127 -1.77 12.75 -15.73
CA VAL A 127 -2.56 11.88 -16.61
C VAL A 127 -2.12 12.06 -18.06
N LEU A 128 -1.76 10.95 -18.70
CA LEU A 128 -1.53 10.83 -20.13
C LEU A 128 -2.74 10.12 -20.73
N GLN A 129 -3.27 10.68 -21.81
CA GLN A 129 -4.43 10.17 -22.55
C GLN A 129 -4.12 10.20 -24.05
N ASP A 130 -4.74 9.28 -24.78
CA ASP A 130 -4.70 9.23 -26.24
C ASP A 130 -3.26 9.15 -26.79
N GLY A 131 -2.44 8.32 -26.14
CA GLY A 131 -1.11 7.96 -26.60
C GLY A 131 -1.12 6.98 -27.76
N ALA A 132 0.04 6.76 -28.39
CA ALA A 132 0.22 5.74 -29.42
C ALA A 132 0.29 4.32 -28.81
N VAL A 133 0.87 4.20 -27.62
CA VAL A 133 1.06 2.96 -26.86
C VAL A 133 0.09 2.90 -25.67
N TRP A 134 -0.07 4.02 -24.97
CA TRP A 134 -0.92 4.10 -23.78
C TRP A 134 -2.29 4.69 -24.16
N GLU A 135 -3.36 3.91 -23.98
CA GLU A 135 -4.72 4.45 -24.05
C GLU A 135 -4.92 5.50 -22.95
N LYS A 136 -4.49 5.14 -21.73
CA LYS A 136 -4.48 6.02 -20.57
C LYS A 136 -3.44 5.60 -19.55
N ALA A 137 -2.65 6.54 -19.07
CA ALA A 137 -1.74 6.34 -17.95
C ALA A 137 -1.94 7.44 -16.90
N GLY A 138 -1.84 7.07 -15.63
CA GLY A 138 -1.96 7.99 -14.51
C GLY A 138 -0.87 7.71 -13.47
N VAL A 139 -0.17 8.75 -13.02
CA VAL A 139 0.81 8.69 -11.94
C VAL A 139 0.51 9.82 -10.97
N ASN A 140 0.08 9.47 -9.76
CA ASN A 140 -0.39 10.43 -8.77
C ASN A 140 0.47 10.38 -7.51
N VAL A 141 0.87 11.55 -7.04
CA VAL A 141 1.51 11.77 -5.74
C VAL A 141 0.53 12.48 -4.83
N SER A 142 0.46 12.06 -3.57
CA SER A 142 -0.39 12.67 -2.56
C SER A 142 0.36 12.77 -1.24
N VAL A 143 0.22 13.91 -0.57
CA VAL A 143 0.84 14.24 0.71
C VAL A 143 -0.25 14.86 1.57
N VAL A 144 -0.73 14.11 2.56
CA VAL A 144 -1.87 14.48 3.39
C VAL A 144 -1.46 14.51 4.85
N TYR A 145 -1.84 15.56 5.54
CA TYR A 145 -1.60 15.75 6.97
C TYR A 145 -2.78 16.44 7.60
N GLY A 146 -2.96 16.23 8.90
CA GLY A 146 -4.04 16.84 9.65
C GLY A 146 -4.25 16.15 10.98
N VAL A 147 -5.44 16.36 11.54
CA VAL A 147 -5.89 15.68 12.76
C VAL A 147 -6.79 14.52 12.36
N MET A 148 -6.50 13.33 12.91
CA MET A 148 -7.23 12.12 12.59
C MET A 148 -8.64 12.18 13.17
N PRO A 149 -9.70 11.96 12.38
CA PRO A 149 -11.04 11.84 12.93
C PRO A 149 -11.12 10.58 13.81
N PRO A 150 -11.95 10.58 14.87
CA PRO A 150 -12.04 9.45 15.80
C PRO A 150 -12.35 8.10 15.13
N GLU A 151 -13.09 8.11 14.03
CA GLU A 151 -13.42 6.91 13.25
C GLU A 151 -12.20 6.32 12.53
N ALA A 152 -11.36 7.15 11.90
CA ALA A 152 -10.14 6.69 11.24
C ALA A 152 -9.12 6.15 12.24
N TYR A 153 -9.07 6.71 13.45
CA TYR A 153 -8.21 6.21 14.53
C TYR A 153 -8.60 4.80 14.97
N ARG A 154 -9.90 4.52 15.08
CA ARG A 154 -10.41 3.17 15.39
C ARG A 154 -10.05 2.17 14.29
N ALA A 155 -10.22 2.55 13.02
CA ALA A 155 -9.85 1.71 11.88
C ALA A 155 -8.33 1.42 11.82
N ALA A 156 -7.49 2.42 12.12
CA ALA A 156 -6.04 2.28 12.09
C ALA A 156 -5.48 1.42 13.24
N LYS A 157 -6.12 1.44 14.41
CA LYS A 157 -5.70 0.63 15.57
C LYS A 157 -6.05 -0.85 15.45
N GLY A 158 -7.01 -1.20 14.59
CA GLY A 158 -7.56 -2.55 14.49
C GLY A 158 -8.31 -2.94 15.77
N GLU A 159 -9.60 -3.18 15.67
CA GLU A 159 -10.34 -3.85 16.76
C GLU A 159 -9.80 -5.28 16.90
N THR A 160 -8.80 -5.46 17.76
CA THR A 160 -8.54 -6.77 18.34
C THR A 160 -9.49 -6.88 19.54
N GLU A 161 -10.52 -7.71 19.44
CA GLU A 161 -11.44 -8.09 20.52
C GLU A 161 -10.75 -8.88 21.65
N ILE A 162 -9.49 -8.57 21.98
CA ILE A 162 -8.81 -9.13 23.15
C ILE A 162 -8.41 -7.96 24.05
N GLY A 163 -9.28 -7.77 25.04
CA GLY A 163 -9.25 -6.83 26.14
C GLY A 163 -7.92 -6.15 26.45
N CYS A 164 -7.95 -4.83 26.40
CA CYS A 164 -7.28 -3.98 27.38
C CYS A 164 -8.34 -2.97 27.84
N GLY A 165 -8.61 -2.95 29.13
CA GLY A 165 -9.78 -2.29 29.71
C GLY A 165 -9.81 -0.78 29.62
N ASP A 166 -11.00 -0.25 29.90
CA ASP A 166 -11.28 1.05 30.51
C ASP A 166 -10.27 2.15 30.21
N SER A 167 -10.26 2.58 28.96
CA SER A 167 -9.83 3.92 28.58
C SER A 167 -10.46 4.28 27.24
N ALA A 168 -11.79 4.45 27.25
CA ALA A 168 -12.42 5.54 26.51
C ALA A 168 -11.95 6.90 27.08
N VAL A 169 -10.63 7.07 27.20
CA VAL A 169 -10.01 8.36 27.42
C VAL A 169 -10.16 9.04 26.08
N ASN A 170 -10.88 10.16 26.06
CA ASN A 170 -10.99 11.04 24.91
C ASN A 170 -9.60 11.21 24.30
N ALA A 171 -9.30 10.45 23.24
CA ALA A 171 -8.05 10.59 22.52
C ALA A 171 -8.12 12.00 21.94
N GLY A 172 -7.32 12.91 22.51
CA GLY A 172 -7.20 14.26 21.98
C GLY A 172 -6.80 14.22 20.49
N PRO A 173 -6.85 15.37 19.79
CA PRO A 173 -6.49 15.47 18.38
C PRO A 173 -5.20 14.71 18.05
N VAL A 174 -5.29 13.56 17.38
CA VAL A 174 -4.10 12.76 17.00
C VAL A 174 -3.60 13.27 15.66
N PRO A 175 -2.42 13.93 15.58
CA PRO A 175 -1.88 14.38 14.31
C PRO A 175 -1.45 13.17 13.48
N PHE A 176 -1.73 13.19 12.18
CA PHE A 176 -1.30 12.15 11.25
C PHE A 176 -0.62 12.74 10.03
N PHE A 177 0.15 11.89 9.36
CA PHE A 177 0.77 12.17 8.09
C PHE A 177 0.75 10.91 7.24
N ALA A 178 0.37 11.06 5.98
CA ALA A 178 0.40 10.01 4.98
C ALA A 178 0.90 10.62 3.66
N ALA A 179 1.86 9.96 3.04
CA ALA A 179 2.34 10.33 1.72
C ALA A 179 2.52 9.06 0.89
N GLY A 180 2.37 9.19 -0.42
CA GLY A 180 2.53 8.05 -1.32
C GLY A 180 2.46 8.43 -2.78
N ILE A 181 2.95 7.51 -3.60
CA ILE A 181 2.83 7.53 -5.05
C ILE A 181 1.98 6.33 -5.50
N SER A 182 1.15 6.53 -6.51
CA SER A 182 0.34 5.50 -7.13
C SER A 182 0.40 5.63 -8.65
N SER A 183 0.31 4.50 -9.36
CA SER A 183 0.35 4.49 -10.82
C SER A 183 -0.60 3.45 -11.40
N VAL A 184 -1.29 3.80 -12.48
CA VAL A 184 -2.13 2.90 -13.28
C VAL A 184 -1.85 3.16 -14.76
N ARG A 185 -1.79 2.10 -15.57
CA ARG A 185 -1.56 2.20 -17.01
C ARG A 185 -2.43 1.21 -17.78
N ALA A 186 -3.00 1.67 -18.88
CA ALA A 186 -3.75 0.88 -19.85
C ALA A 186 -3.09 1.03 -21.23
N THR A 187 -2.72 -0.10 -21.84
CA THR A 187 -2.07 -0.17 -23.16
C THR A 187 -3.09 -0.42 -24.24
N ILE A 188 -2.88 0.17 -25.41
CA ILE A 188 -3.63 -0.20 -26.62
C ILE A 188 -3.20 -1.61 -27.04
N PRO A 189 -4.13 -2.58 -27.15
CA PRO A 189 -3.79 -3.93 -27.59
C PRO A 189 -3.27 -3.91 -29.03
N SER A 190 -2.18 -4.64 -29.30
CA SER A 190 -1.52 -4.69 -30.62
C SER A 190 -2.47 -4.97 -31.80
N LYS A 191 -3.55 -5.74 -31.59
CA LYS A 191 -4.57 -6.02 -32.61
C LYS A 191 -5.36 -4.79 -33.10
N TYR A 192 -5.23 -3.64 -32.43
CA TYR A 192 -5.88 -2.38 -32.78
C TYR A 192 -4.91 -1.30 -33.27
N ALA A 193 -3.59 -1.58 -33.29
CA ALA A 193 -2.58 -0.59 -33.71
C ALA A 193 -2.60 -0.32 -35.23
N ASP A 194 -3.01 -1.29 -36.04
CA ASP A 194 -2.92 -1.20 -37.51
C ASP A 194 -4.15 -0.56 -38.20
N PHE A 195 -5.22 -0.27 -37.46
CA PHE A 195 -6.47 0.26 -38.04
C PHE A 195 -6.45 1.76 -38.37
N GLY A 196 -5.32 2.46 -38.15
CA GLY A 196 -5.19 3.91 -38.33
C GLY A 196 -4.59 4.38 -39.66
N THR A 197 -4.13 3.47 -40.53
CA THR A 197 -3.41 3.84 -41.76
C THR A 197 -4.02 3.18 -43.01
N SER A 198 -5.29 3.49 -43.31
CA SER A 198 -5.88 3.14 -44.61
C SER A 198 -6.72 4.31 -45.16
N ASP A 199 -6.14 4.93 -46.18
CA ASP A 199 -6.77 5.41 -47.43
C ASP A 199 -7.61 6.71 -47.39
N ASN A 200 -6.91 7.84 -47.56
CA ASN A 200 -7.39 9.00 -48.33
C ASN A 200 -6.43 9.23 -49.51
N GLU A 201 -6.53 8.40 -50.54
CA GLU A 201 -6.16 8.75 -51.92
C GLU A 201 -7.04 7.98 -52.91
#